data_AF-A0A9W8GB44-F1
#
_entry.id   AF-A0A9W8GB44-F1
#
_cell.length_a   1.000
_cell.length_b   1.000
_cell.length_c   1.000
_cell.angle_alpha   90.00
_cell.angle_beta   90.00
_cell.angle_gamma   90.00
#
_symmetry.space_group_name_H-M   'P 1'
#
loop_
_entity.id
_entity.type
_entity.pdbx_description
1 polymer ?
#
loop_
_entity_poly.entity_id
_entity_poly.type
_entity_poly.pdbx_seq_one_letter_code
_entity_poly.pdbx_strand_id
1 'polypeptide(L)'
;MNAALGRSILKRTAVLRNYSSLREIIPPNIGHAARSGDVAAESTASALSSQDVSKVVSFYRNLPKGEVEAKTAGGGPFNRYYSRYIEGENASPAPILHVIGALLVGGYSIHYFMHLKHHKHAENH
;
A
#
# COMPACT_ATOMS: atom_id res chain seq x y z
N MET A 1 35.78 -36.99 -65.08
CA MET A 1 35.11 -38.30 -65.00
C MET A 1 34.21 -38.27 -63.78
N ASN A 2 32.95 -38.69 -63.96
CA ASN A 2 31.84 -38.73 -62.99
C ASN A 2 32.20 -39.61 -61.76
N ALA A 3 31.58 -39.58 -60.57
CA ALA A 3 30.16 -39.38 -60.26
C ALA A 3 29.92 -39.24 -58.73
N ALA A 4 28.70 -38.83 -58.40
CA ALA A 4 27.82 -39.34 -57.34
C ALA A 4 27.79 -38.68 -55.95
N LEU A 5 26.55 -38.73 -55.41
CA LEU A 5 26.07 -38.53 -54.04
C LEU A 5 25.78 -37.07 -53.69
N GLY A 6 24.59 -36.68 -53.25
CA GLY A 6 23.43 -37.43 -52.77
C GLY A 6 22.56 -36.43 -51.99
N ARG A 7 21.25 -36.56 -52.14
CA ARG A 7 20.19 -35.72 -51.56
C ARG A 7 20.43 -35.38 -50.07
N SER A 8 20.20 -34.12 -49.69
CA SER A 8 19.43 -33.85 -48.47
C SER A 8 18.74 -32.47 -48.55
N ILE A 9 17.42 -32.53 -48.72
CA ILE A 9 16.51 -31.42 -48.55
C ILE A 9 16.36 -31.23 -47.04
N LEU A 10 16.88 -30.15 -46.48
CA LEU A 10 16.60 -29.76 -45.10
C LEU A 10 15.92 -28.40 -45.11
N LYS A 11 14.59 -28.45 -45.18
CA LYS A 11 13.71 -27.34 -44.81
C LYS A 11 13.95 -27.04 -43.32
N ARG A 12 14.79 -26.06 -43.00
CA ARG A 12 14.81 -25.46 -41.66
C ARG A 12 13.71 -24.43 -41.59
N THR A 13 12.56 -24.88 -41.10
CA THR A 13 11.48 -24.06 -40.59
C THR A 13 12.04 -23.02 -39.62
N ALA A 14 11.90 -21.74 -39.98
CA ALA A 14 12.18 -20.63 -39.09
C ALA A 14 11.07 -20.57 -38.02
N VAL A 15 11.37 -21.09 -36.84
CA VAL A 15 10.52 -20.90 -35.66
C VAL A 15 10.74 -19.48 -35.16
N LEU A 16 9.80 -18.59 -35.47
CA LEU A 16 9.65 -17.30 -34.78
C LEU A 16 9.25 -17.60 -33.33
N ARG A 17 10.23 -17.60 -32.43
CA ARG A 17 10.01 -17.74 -30.99
C ARG A 17 9.50 -16.39 -30.46
N ASN A 18 8.27 -16.36 -29.95
CA ASN A 18 7.75 -15.23 -29.18
C ASN A 18 8.58 -15.07 -27.90
N TYR A 19 9.35 -13.98 -27.78
CA TYR A 19 10.28 -13.70 -26.67
C TYR A 19 9.62 -13.12 -25.41
N SER A 20 8.34 -13.37 -25.18
CA SER A 20 7.63 -12.93 -23.98
C SER A 20 7.97 -13.75 -22.72
N SER A 21 8.50 -14.97 -22.87
CA SER A 21 8.89 -15.86 -21.77
C SER A 21 10.26 -15.55 -21.14
N LEU A 22 11.07 -14.66 -21.72
CA LEU A 22 12.33 -14.21 -21.12
C LEU A 22 12.13 -13.19 -19.98
N ARG A 23 10.91 -12.64 -19.82
CA ARG A 23 10.54 -11.79 -18.68
C ARG A 23 10.16 -12.59 -17.43
N GLU A 24 9.90 -13.88 -17.57
CA GLU A 24 9.47 -14.78 -16.50
C GLU A 24 10.66 -15.54 -15.88
N ILE A 25 11.76 -15.66 -16.62
CA ILE A 25 13.04 -16.23 -16.14
C ILE A 25 13.81 -15.26 -15.23
N ILE A 26 13.53 -13.97 -15.30
CA ILE A 26 14.09 -12.98 -14.38
C ILE A 26 13.07 -12.81 -13.26
N PRO A 27 13.32 -13.36 -12.06
CA PRO A 27 12.37 -13.24 -10.97
C PRO A 27 12.13 -11.76 -10.68
N PRO A 28 10.89 -11.34 -10.38
CA PRO A 28 10.52 -9.94 -10.13
C PRO A 28 11.27 -9.27 -8.96
N ASN A 29 12.18 -9.99 -8.28
CA ASN A 29 13.05 -9.44 -7.26
C ASN A 29 14.55 -9.40 -7.64
N ILE A 30 15.03 -10.15 -8.63
CA ILE A 30 16.45 -10.09 -9.03
C ILE A 30 16.67 -8.91 -9.99
N GLY A 31 15.74 -8.68 -10.92
CA GLY A 31 15.79 -7.50 -11.80
C GLY A 31 15.52 -6.19 -11.06
N HIS A 32 14.65 -6.21 -10.04
CA HIS A 32 14.42 -5.07 -9.16
C HIS A 32 15.59 -4.84 -8.20
N ALA A 33 16.18 -5.89 -7.62
CA ALA A 33 17.37 -5.79 -6.77
C ALA A 33 18.63 -5.33 -7.54
N ALA A 34 18.83 -5.85 -8.75
CA ALA A 34 19.90 -5.42 -9.64
C ALA A 34 19.75 -3.95 -10.07
N ARG A 35 18.51 -3.44 -10.12
CA ARG A 35 18.22 -2.02 -10.35
C ARG A 35 18.28 -1.17 -9.08
N SER A 36 18.06 -1.75 -7.90
CA SER A 36 18.17 -1.08 -6.59
C SER A 36 19.60 -1.03 -6.04
N GLY A 37 20.55 -1.69 -6.69
CA GLY A 37 21.98 -1.41 -6.53
C GLY A 37 22.61 -2.08 -5.32
N ASP A 38 22.58 -3.41 -5.28
CA ASP A 38 23.46 -4.23 -4.46
C ASP A 38 23.79 -5.52 -5.21
N VAL A 39 24.57 -5.44 -6.28
CA VAL A 39 25.67 -6.38 -6.61
C VAL A 39 26.28 -6.05 -7.99
N ALA A 40 27.55 -5.66 -7.95
CA ALA A 40 28.61 -5.96 -8.93
C ALA A 40 28.30 -5.85 -10.43
N ALA A 41 28.67 -4.72 -11.03
CA ALA A 41 29.64 -4.70 -12.13
C ALA A 41 29.98 -3.25 -12.50
N GLU A 42 31.20 -2.88 -12.12
CA GLU A 42 32.04 -1.81 -12.65
C GLU A 42 31.58 -1.20 -13.99
N SER A 43 31.14 0.06 -13.95
CA SER A 43 31.24 0.97 -15.09
C SER A 43 31.53 2.38 -14.60
N THR A 44 32.83 2.68 -14.59
CA THR A 44 33.43 3.93 -15.08
C THR A 44 32.70 5.24 -14.77
N ALA A 45 33.37 6.08 -13.98
CA ALA A 45 33.41 7.54 -14.09
C ALA A 45 32.64 8.11 -15.31
N SER A 46 31.34 8.42 -15.13
CA SER A 46 30.42 9.17 -16.02
C SER A 46 28.96 8.71 -15.94
N ALA A 47 28.64 7.56 -15.33
CA ALA A 47 27.25 7.11 -15.20
C ALA A 47 26.68 7.46 -13.80
N LEU A 48 25.80 8.47 -13.75
CA LEU A 48 25.03 8.78 -12.54
C LEU A 48 24.27 7.51 -12.11
N SER A 49 24.57 6.99 -10.91
CA SER A 49 23.97 5.74 -10.45
C SER A 49 22.46 5.92 -10.23
N SER A 50 21.68 4.83 -10.29
CA SER A 50 20.22 4.90 -10.06
C SER A 50 19.86 5.49 -8.68
N GLN A 51 20.77 5.36 -7.71
CA GLN A 51 20.63 5.95 -6.37
C GLN A 51 20.89 7.46 -6.36
N ASP A 52 21.77 7.97 -7.22
CA ASP A 52 22.03 9.41 -7.30
C ASP A 52 20.89 10.13 -8.02
N VAL A 53 20.32 9.51 -9.05
CA VAL A 53 19.09 10.00 -9.69
C VAL A 53 17.92 10.01 -8.70
N SER A 54 17.78 8.98 -7.85
CA SER A 54 16.68 8.91 -6.87
C SER A 54 16.80 9.98 -5.78
N LYS A 55 18.03 10.29 -5.33
CA LYS A 55 18.33 11.40 -4.39
C LYS A 55 17.98 12.77 -4.98
N VAL A 56 18.31 13.02 -6.24
CA VAL A 56 17.98 14.30 -6.88
C VAL A 56 16.46 14.45 -7.06
N VAL A 57 15.77 13.38 -7.48
CA VAL A 57 14.31 13.39 -7.61
C VAL A 57 13.63 13.54 -6.24
N SER A 58 14.11 12.86 -5.21
CA SER A 58 13.56 12.99 -3.85
C SER A 58 13.82 14.38 -3.27
N PHE A 59 14.98 14.97 -3.51
CA PHE A 59 15.31 16.35 -3.13
C PHE A 59 14.29 17.35 -3.70
N TYR A 60 14.00 17.28 -5.01
CA TYR A 60 13.02 18.18 -5.62
C TYR A 60 11.56 17.88 -5.20
N ARG A 61 11.24 16.62 -4.86
CA ARG A 61 9.93 16.26 -4.31
C ARG A 61 9.72 16.78 -2.89
N ASN A 62 10.76 16.69 -2.08
CA ASN A 62 10.76 17.02 -0.66
C ASN A 62 11.15 18.47 -0.38
N LEU A 63 11.44 19.26 -1.42
CA LEU A 63 11.66 20.68 -1.28
C LEU A 63 10.43 21.24 -0.55
N PRO A 64 10.61 21.93 0.59
CA PRO A 64 9.50 22.35 1.44
C PRO A 64 8.60 23.28 0.63
N LYS A 65 7.51 22.71 0.14
CA LYS A 65 6.38 23.46 -0.39
C LYS A 65 5.77 24.15 0.83
N GLY A 66 5.35 25.40 0.70
CA GLY A 66 4.78 26.18 1.82
C GLY A 66 3.71 25.40 2.58
N GLU A 67 3.42 25.83 3.81
CA GLU A 67 2.53 25.13 4.76
C GLU A 67 1.41 24.40 4.04
N VAL A 68 1.49 23.06 4.07
CA VAL A 68 0.42 22.20 3.58
C VAL A 68 -0.79 22.57 4.42
N GLU A 69 -1.81 23.16 3.79
CA GLU A 69 -3.02 23.63 4.46
C GLU A 69 -3.40 22.64 5.56
N ALA A 70 -3.41 23.12 6.81
CA ALA A 70 -3.71 22.29 7.97
C ALA A 70 -4.95 21.48 7.63
N LYS A 71 -4.80 20.15 7.52
CA LYS A 71 -5.80 19.24 6.94
C LYS A 71 -7.18 19.66 7.44
N THR A 72 -7.89 20.44 6.63
CA THR A 72 -9.16 20.98 7.05
C THR A 72 -10.05 19.77 7.19
N ALA A 73 -10.49 19.48 8.42
CA ALA A 73 -11.35 18.34 8.73
C ALA A 73 -12.45 18.23 7.68
N GLY A 74 -12.25 17.34 6.71
CA GLY A 74 -12.94 17.41 5.43
C GLY A 74 -14.42 17.13 5.60
N GLY A 75 -15.26 18.16 5.41
CA GLY A 75 -16.68 18.16 5.01
C GLY A 75 -17.73 17.42 5.86
N GLY A 76 -17.38 16.37 6.61
CA GLY A 76 -18.31 15.46 7.25
C GLY A 76 -18.28 15.49 8.78
N PRO A 77 -19.39 15.14 9.45
CA PRO A 77 -19.46 15.14 10.92
C PRO A 77 -18.46 14.15 11.55
N PHE A 78 -18.24 12.99 10.91
CA PHE A 78 -17.25 12.02 11.37
C PHE A 78 -15.81 12.55 11.26
N ASN A 79 -15.49 13.23 10.17
CA ASN A 79 -14.16 13.80 9.95
C ASN A 79 -13.86 14.93 10.95
N ARG A 80 -14.90 15.68 11.33
CA ARG A 80 -14.80 16.69 12.40
C ARG A 80 -14.57 16.08 13.78
N TYR A 81 -15.14 14.92 14.08
CA TYR A 81 -14.85 14.21 15.32
C TYR A 81 -13.43 13.61 15.30
N TYR A 82 -13.04 13.00 14.18
CA TYR A 82 -11.72 12.40 14.00
C TYR A 82 -10.58 13.42 14.18
N SER A 83 -10.67 14.56 13.50
CA SER A 83 -9.69 15.65 13.62
C SER A 83 -9.59 16.28 15.02
N ARG A 84 -10.66 16.21 15.83
CA ARG A 84 -10.67 16.78 17.19
C ARG A 84 -10.04 15.90 18.24
N TYR A 85 -10.12 14.58 18.08
CA TYR A 85 -9.76 13.65 19.16
C TYR A 85 -8.72 12.58 18.78
N ILE A 86 -8.50 12.33 17.48
CA ILE A 86 -7.66 11.23 17.00
C ILE A 86 -6.43 11.73 16.23
N GLU A 87 -6.51 12.88 15.55
CA GLU A 87 -5.40 13.39 14.74
C GLU A 87 -4.51 14.40 15.47
N GLY A 88 -3.19 14.29 15.26
CA GLY A 88 -2.19 15.31 15.58
C GLY A 88 -2.00 15.59 17.08
N GLU A 89 -1.69 16.85 17.40
CA GLU A 89 -1.42 17.37 18.75
C GLU A 89 -2.63 17.27 19.70
N ASN A 90 -3.85 17.12 19.15
CA ASN A 90 -5.10 16.99 19.90
C ASN A 90 -5.50 15.53 20.18
N ALA A 91 -4.60 14.57 19.95
CA ALA A 91 -4.84 13.16 20.26
C ALA A 91 -5.11 13.00 21.77
N SER A 92 -6.36 12.73 22.11
CA SER A 92 -6.84 12.69 23.49
C SER A 92 -7.37 11.30 23.83
N PRO A 93 -7.32 10.85 25.11
CA PRO A 93 -7.99 9.62 25.53
C PRO A 93 -9.52 9.72 25.50
N ALA A 94 -10.08 10.89 25.19
CA ALA A 94 -11.52 11.12 25.15
C ALA A 94 -12.31 10.09 24.31
N PRO A 95 -11.91 9.65 23.10
CA PRO A 95 -12.66 8.66 22.33
C PRO A 95 -12.87 7.35 23.05
N ILE A 96 -11.91 6.92 23.87
CA ILE A 96 -12.02 5.71 24.68
C ILE A 96 -13.17 5.87 25.69
N LEU A 97 -13.25 7.03 26.35
CA LEU A 97 -14.34 7.36 27.27
C LEU A 97 -15.70 7.42 26.56
N HIS A 98 -15.75 7.97 25.34
CA HIS A 98 -16.98 7.99 24.54
C HIS A 98 -17.47 6.57 24.23
N VAL A 99 -16.57 5.66 23.86
CA VAL A 99 -16.90 4.26 23.57
C VAL A 99 -17.40 3.55 24.83
N ILE A 100 -16.71 3.72 25.97
CA ILE A 100 -17.14 3.14 27.25
C ILE A 100 -18.52 3.67 27.65
N GLY A 101 -18.73 4.99 27.56
CA GLY A 101 -20.02 5.62 27.86
C GLY A 101 -21.14 5.10 26.96
N ALA A 102 -20.89 4.98 25.66
CA ALA A 102 -21.84 4.41 24.71
C ALA A 102 -22.17 2.95 25.03
N LEU A 103 -21.18 2.15 25.43
CA LEU A 103 -21.39 0.76 25.83
C LEU A 103 -22.23 0.65 27.12
N LEU A 104 -21.97 1.49 28.12
CA LEU A 104 -22.73 1.48 29.37
C LEU A 104 -24.17 1.90 29.14
N VAL A 105 -24.40 3.00 28.43
CA VAL A 105 -25.76 3.49 28.14
C VAL A 105 -26.50 2.51 27.25
N GLY A 106 -25.88 2.03 26.16
CA GLY A 106 -26.47 1.06 25.26
C GLY A 106 -26.76 -0.27 25.94
N GLY A 107 -25.79 -0.79 26.70
CA GLY A 107 -25.93 -2.04 27.45
C GLY A 107 -27.03 -1.96 28.52
N TYR A 108 -27.07 -0.88 29.29
CA TYR A 108 -28.15 -0.65 30.28
C TYR A 108 -29.51 -0.52 29.60
N SER A 109 -29.59 0.19 28.48
CA SER A 109 -30.83 0.33 27.72
C SER A 109 -31.34 -1.03 27.25
N ILE A 110 -30.47 -1.86 26.64
CA ILE A 110 -30.83 -3.21 26.18
C ILE A 110 -31.24 -4.08 27.36
N HIS A 111 -30.50 -4.05 28.47
CA HIS A 111 -30.83 -4.79 29.69
C HIS A 111 -32.17 -4.34 30.27
N TYR A 112 -32.47 -3.04 30.29
CA TYR A 112 -33.75 -2.51 30.71
C TYR A 112 -34.89 -3.00 29.82
N PHE A 113 -34.74 -2.92 28.50
CA PHE A 113 -35.76 -3.35 27.55
C PHE A 113 -36.02 -4.87 27.60
N MET A 114 -34.98 -5.68 27.79
CA MET A 114 -35.10 -7.15 27.77
C MET A 114 -35.51 -7.72 29.12
N HIS A 115 -34.93 -7.21 30.22
CA HIS A 115 -35.11 -7.75 31.56
C HIS A 115 -36.14 -6.95 32.37
N LEU A 116 -35.90 -5.65 32.60
CA LEU A 116 -36.70 -4.85 33.55
C LEU A 116 -38.09 -4.46 33.05
N LYS A 117 -38.26 -4.20 31.75
CA LYS A 117 -39.55 -3.78 31.16
C LYS A 117 -40.62 -4.87 31.22
N HIS A 118 -40.22 -6.14 31.28
CA HIS A 118 -41.14 -7.28 31.37
C HIS A 118 -41.42 -7.71 32.81
N HIS A 119 -40.72 -7.14 33.80
CA HIS A 119 -41.08 -7.27 35.20
C HIS A 119 -42.21 -6.27 35.51
N LYS A 120 -43.44 -6.76 35.37
CA LYS A 120 -44.69 -6.09 35.78
C LYS A 120 -44.49 -5.41 37.14
N HIS A 121 -44.74 -4.10 37.18
CA HIS A 121 -44.88 -3.23 38.35
C HIS A 121 -44.87 -3.98 39.70
N ALA A 122 -43.69 -4.25 40.25
CA ALA A 122 -43.54 -4.35 41.69
C ALA A 122 -43.42 -2.92 42.18
N GLU A 123 -44.58 -2.29 42.31
CA GLU A 123 -44.89 -1.24 43.28
C GLU A 123 -43.79 -1.10 44.35
N ASN A 124 -43.10 0.05 44.33
CA ASN A 124 -42.30 0.51 45.45
C ASN A 124 -42.69 1.96 45.70
N HIS A 125 -43.26 2.15 46.90
CA HIS A 125 -43.48 3.41 47.61
C HIS A 125 -42.18 4.15 47.87
#